data_AF-A0A2V7Y3I5-F1
#
_entry.id   AF-A0A2V7Y3I5-F1
#
_cell.length_a   1.000
_cell.length_b   1.000
_cell.length_c   1.000
_cell.angle_alpha   90.00
_cell.angle_beta   90.00
_cell.angle_gamma   90.00
#
_symmetry.space_group_name_H-M   'P 1'
#
loop_
_entity.id
_entity.type
_entity.pdbx_description
1 polymer ?
#
loop_
_entity_poly.entity_id
_entity_poly.type
_entity_poly.pdbx_seq_one_letter_code
_entity_poly.pdbx_strand_id
1 'polypeptide(L)'
;MKKLALLLLLPAAALAQESFHRAEQDREIRYWLLDPASHQFRISHDFTVTRAGQKSVHSFVRKGSVVSPDAKMIDLDTGKPLVTHNVAGKDVNALGYYPSKVEPDSVAVQGDLPDAVAEGKSKRIRVEETYTDPVGYTMENGDLVWKRTLGRPLNYVTLPAGWMLTSVNVPATISLDDEGRVKLRFVNTRNDELSVAIKAHKRSK
;
A
#
# COMPACT_ATOMS: atom_id res chain seq x y z
N MET A 1 33.52 -53.67 18.05
CA MET A 1 33.69 -52.31 17.51
C MET A 1 32.34 -51.82 16.98
N LYS A 2 31.55 -51.11 17.78
CA LYS A 2 30.29 -50.49 17.35
C LYS A 2 30.52 -48.98 17.22
N LYS A 3 30.41 -48.43 16.01
CA LYS A 3 30.45 -46.98 15.77
C LYS A 3 29.09 -46.40 16.16
N LEU A 4 29.09 -45.49 17.15
CA LEU A 4 27.92 -44.72 17.55
C LEU A 4 27.91 -43.43 16.73
N ALA A 5 26.96 -43.30 15.82
CA ALA A 5 26.74 -42.06 15.07
C ALA A 5 25.89 -41.11 15.94
N LEU A 6 26.46 -39.95 16.29
CA LEU A 6 25.75 -38.90 17.01
C LEU A 6 24.99 -38.05 15.99
N LEU A 7 23.67 -38.24 15.90
CA LEU A 7 22.80 -37.38 15.11
C LEU A 7 22.55 -36.07 15.90
N LEU A 8 23.24 -35.00 15.52
CA LEU A 8 22.93 -33.65 15.97
C LEU A 8 21.63 -33.19 15.28
N LEU A 9 20.51 -33.28 15.99
CA LEU A 9 19.29 -32.57 15.62
C LEU A 9 19.53 -31.08 15.83
N LEU A 10 19.87 -30.37 14.75
CA LEU A 10 19.70 -28.93 14.67
C LEU A 10 18.20 -28.64 14.81
N PRO A 11 17.75 -27.82 15.78
CA PRO A 11 16.38 -27.37 15.78
C PRO A 11 16.22 -26.55 14.50
N ALA A 12 15.34 -27.02 13.61
CA ALA A 12 14.80 -26.17 12.56
C ALA A 12 14.19 -24.97 13.28
N ALA A 13 14.91 -23.85 13.27
CA ALA A 13 14.29 -22.55 13.43
C ALA A 13 13.31 -22.47 12.26
N ALA A 14 12.08 -22.95 12.49
CA ALA A 14 10.93 -22.43 11.80
C ALA A 14 11.07 -20.93 12.02
N LEU A 15 11.59 -20.24 11.00
CA LEU A 15 11.42 -18.81 10.85
C LEU A 15 9.92 -18.67 11.04
N ALA A 16 9.54 -18.21 12.24
CA ALA A 16 8.18 -17.90 12.55
C ALA A 16 7.78 -16.99 11.41
N GLN A 17 6.97 -17.53 10.51
CA GLN A 17 6.24 -16.71 9.58
C GLN A 17 5.40 -15.89 10.54
N GLU A 18 5.87 -14.69 10.87
CA GLU A 18 5.16 -13.74 11.71
C GLU A 18 3.88 -13.47 10.95
N SER A 19 2.89 -14.29 11.29
CA SER A 19 1.53 -14.14 10.90
C SER A 19 1.08 -12.99 11.77
N PHE A 20 1.39 -11.77 11.31
CA PHE A 20 0.91 -10.57 11.97
C PHE A 20 -0.59 -10.73 12.12
N HIS A 21 -1.04 -10.81 13.37
CA HIS A 21 -2.45 -10.91 13.64
C HIS A 21 -3.12 -9.69 13.01
N ARG A 22 -4.36 -9.82 12.51
CA ARG A 22 -5.08 -8.68 11.92
C ARG A 22 -5.12 -7.47 12.87
N ALA A 23 -5.10 -7.72 14.17
CA ALA A 23 -5.04 -6.73 15.24
C ALA A 23 -3.70 -5.96 15.34
N GLU A 24 -2.59 -6.53 14.86
CA GLU A 24 -1.25 -5.92 14.89
C GLU A 24 -0.98 -5.06 13.65
N GLN A 25 -1.82 -5.17 12.62
CA GLN A 25 -1.70 -4.35 11.41
C GLN A 25 -2.28 -2.96 11.64
N ASP A 26 -1.42 -1.96 11.68
CA ASP A 26 -1.76 -0.55 11.88
C ASP A 26 -1.80 0.25 10.57
N ARG A 27 -1.51 -0.39 9.43
CA ARG A 27 -1.37 0.30 8.14
C ARG A 27 -2.70 0.83 7.66
N GLU A 28 -2.72 2.14 7.45
CA GLU A 28 -3.80 2.86 6.82
C GLU A 28 -3.40 3.27 5.40
N ILE A 29 -4.33 3.13 4.43
CA ILE A 29 -4.15 3.67 3.08
C ILE A 29 -5.28 4.64 2.75
N ARG A 30 -4.93 5.83 2.28
CA ARG A 30 -5.86 6.86 1.82
C ARG A 30 -5.74 7.02 0.32
N TYR A 31 -6.89 7.08 -0.34
CA TYR A 31 -7.05 7.33 -1.76
C TYR A 31 -7.85 8.61 -1.96
N TRP A 32 -7.35 9.52 -2.80
CA TRP A 32 -8.11 10.68 -3.27
C TRP A 32 -8.28 10.57 -4.77
N LEU A 33 -9.50 10.31 -5.21
CA LEU A 33 -9.82 10.21 -6.63
C LEU A 33 -9.71 11.62 -7.25
N LEU A 34 -8.97 11.72 -8.36
CA LEU A 34 -8.85 12.95 -9.14
C LEU A 34 -9.93 12.97 -10.24
N ASP A 35 -9.81 13.86 -11.23
CA ASP A 35 -10.74 13.85 -12.37
C ASP A 35 -10.80 12.44 -13.00
N PRO A 36 -11.98 11.80 -13.10
CA PRO A 36 -12.09 10.46 -13.66
C PRO A 36 -11.67 10.38 -15.14
N ALA A 37 -11.72 11.48 -15.90
CA ALA A 37 -11.20 11.52 -17.26
C ALA A 37 -9.67 11.33 -17.33
N SER A 38 -8.98 11.57 -16.21
CA SER A 38 -7.52 11.38 -16.12
C SER A 38 -7.12 9.96 -15.71
N HIS A 39 -8.07 9.15 -15.25
CA HIS A 39 -7.79 7.84 -14.64
C HIS A 39 -6.82 7.90 -13.45
N GLN A 40 -6.65 9.07 -12.83
CA GLN A 40 -5.69 9.26 -11.74
C GLN A 40 -6.32 9.33 -10.35
N PHE A 41 -5.56 8.85 -9.37
CA PHE A 41 -5.85 9.06 -7.96
C PHE A 41 -4.56 9.19 -7.16
N ARG A 42 -4.60 9.99 -6.10
CA ARG A 42 -3.49 10.09 -5.14
C ARG A 42 -3.64 9.01 -4.09
N ILE A 43 -2.52 8.45 -3.65
CA ILE A 43 -2.42 7.48 -2.58
C ILE A 43 -1.49 8.04 -1.52
N SER A 44 -1.86 7.91 -0.26
CA SER A 44 -0.93 8.05 0.85
C SER A 44 -1.09 6.90 1.83
N HIS A 45 0.02 6.41 2.35
CA HIS A 45 0.02 5.39 3.38
C HIS A 45 1.28 5.45 4.22
N ASP A 46 1.15 5.04 5.47
CA ASP A 46 2.24 5.02 6.42
C ASP A 46 2.57 3.58 6.81
N PHE A 47 3.85 3.24 6.92
CA PHE A 47 4.27 1.94 7.43
C PHE A 47 5.55 2.02 8.24
N THR A 48 5.72 1.06 9.15
CA THR A 48 6.91 0.92 9.98
C THR A 48 7.82 -0.17 9.42
N VAL A 49 9.12 0.08 9.40
CA VAL A 49 10.15 -0.94 9.15
C VAL A 49 11.00 -1.15 10.41
N THR A 50 11.25 -2.41 10.76
CA THR A 50 11.95 -2.83 11.99
C THR A 50 13.14 -3.76 11.71
N ARG A 51 13.33 -4.16 10.45
CA ARG A 51 14.38 -5.12 10.09
C ARG A 51 15.76 -4.49 10.23
N ALA A 52 16.55 -4.99 11.19
CA ALA A 52 17.94 -4.57 11.36
C ALA A 52 18.74 -4.72 10.05
N GLY A 53 19.51 -3.68 9.71
CA GLY A 53 20.33 -3.65 8.49
C GLY A 53 19.58 -3.27 7.20
N GLN A 54 18.25 -3.08 7.24
CA GLN A 54 17.50 -2.60 6.09
C GLN A 54 17.93 -1.16 5.74
N LYS A 55 18.32 -0.92 4.49
CA LYS A 55 18.85 0.37 3.99
C LYS A 55 17.90 1.12 3.07
N SER A 56 16.84 0.46 2.60
CA SER A 56 15.84 1.06 1.74
C SER A 56 14.46 0.47 2.02
N VAL A 57 13.43 1.21 1.65
CA VAL A 57 12.02 0.86 1.85
C VAL A 57 11.26 0.91 0.53
N HIS A 58 10.19 0.13 0.39
CA HIS A 58 9.52 -0.03 -0.91
C HIS A 58 8.00 0.08 -0.83
N SER A 59 7.43 0.75 -1.83
CA SER A 59 6.01 0.73 -2.16
C SER A 59 5.85 -0.02 -3.48
N PHE A 60 5.01 -1.06 -3.50
CA PHE A 60 4.84 -1.93 -4.65
C PHE A 60 3.70 -1.44 -5.54
N VAL A 61 4.03 -1.08 -6.78
CA VAL A 61 3.05 -0.61 -7.76
C VAL A 61 2.26 -1.80 -8.27
N ARG A 62 0.93 -1.67 -8.28
CA ARG A 62 0.07 -2.75 -8.73
C ARG A 62 0.09 -2.90 -10.24
N LYS A 63 -0.02 -4.14 -10.71
CA LYS A 63 -0.23 -4.45 -12.12
C LYS A 63 -1.46 -3.69 -12.65
N GLY A 64 -1.29 -3.03 -13.80
CA GLY A 64 -2.33 -2.19 -14.42
C GLY A 64 -2.33 -0.74 -13.95
N SER A 65 -1.62 -0.40 -12.87
CA SER A 65 -1.37 0.98 -12.48
C SER A 65 0.02 1.45 -12.93
N VAL A 66 0.14 2.74 -13.24
CA VAL A 66 1.42 3.41 -13.45
C VAL A 66 1.59 4.47 -12.37
N VAL A 67 2.72 4.43 -11.65
CA VAL A 67 3.06 5.46 -10.66
C VAL A 67 3.75 6.64 -11.34
N SER A 68 3.37 7.85 -10.93
CA SER A 68 3.99 9.09 -11.36
C SER A 68 5.43 9.22 -10.82
N PRO A 69 6.37 9.84 -11.57
CA PRO A 69 7.75 10.03 -11.13
C PRO A 69 7.90 10.99 -9.94
N ASP A 70 6.86 11.73 -9.57
CA ASP A 70 6.84 12.64 -8.41
C ASP A 70 6.48 11.94 -7.09
N ALA A 71 6.47 10.60 -7.07
CA ALA A 71 6.31 9.81 -5.85
C ALA A 71 7.36 10.19 -4.80
N LYS A 72 6.94 10.25 -3.54
CA LYS A 72 7.78 10.69 -2.42
C LYS A 72 7.65 9.75 -1.24
N MET A 73 8.76 9.54 -0.57
CA MET A 73 8.79 8.94 0.75
C MET A 73 9.40 9.91 1.76
N ILE A 74 8.83 9.92 2.96
CA ILE A 74 9.24 10.81 4.06
C ILE A 74 9.49 9.95 5.29
N ASP A 75 10.66 10.13 5.93
CA ASP A 75 10.92 9.58 7.25
C ASP A 75 10.14 10.42 8.26
N LEU A 76 9.09 9.85 8.86
CA LEU A 76 8.20 10.53 9.79
C LEU A 76 8.82 10.74 11.17
N ASP A 77 9.91 10.05 11.51
CA ASP A 77 10.63 10.26 12.77
C ASP A 77 11.45 11.55 12.71
N THR A 78 11.86 11.98 11.51
CA THR A 78 12.67 13.18 11.29
C THR A 78 11.98 14.29 10.49
N GLY A 79 10.88 13.97 9.80
CA GLY A 79 10.21 14.85 8.84
C GLY A 79 10.97 15.08 7.53
N LYS A 80 12.09 14.40 7.29
CA LYS A 80 12.93 14.61 6.11
C LYS A 80 12.49 13.74 4.92
N PRO A 81 12.52 14.28 3.68
CA PRO A 81 12.27 13.48 2.50
C PRO A 81 13.40 12.48 2.27
N LEU A 82 13.07 11.30 1.75
CA LEU A 82 14.00 10.28 1.31
C LEU A 82 14.33 10.46 -0.18
N VAL A 83 15.52 10.03 -0.60
CA VAL A 83 15.83 9.90 -2.02
C VAL A 83 14.93 8.81 -2.59
N THR A 84 13.98 9.21 -3.44
CA THR A 84 12.91 8.35 -3.94
C THR A 84 13.09 8.09 -5.44
N HIS A 85 13.04 6.83 -5.86
CA HIS A 85 13.20 6.44 -7.27
C HIS A 85 12.56 5.08 -7.56
N ASN A 86 12.28 4.78 -8.83
CA ASN A 86 11.72 3.49 -9.22
C ASN A 86 12.82 2.44 -9.39
N VAL A 87 12.54 1.22 -8.93
CA VAL A 87 13.40 0.04 -9.07
C VAL A 87 12.58 -1.15 -9.59
N ALA A 88 13.25 -2.13 -10.21
CA ALA A 88 12.58 -3.34 -10.67
C ALA A 88 12.41 -4.35 -9.52
N GLY A 89 11.34 -5.14 -9.57
CA GLY A 89 11.01 -6.14 -8.56
C GLY A 89 12.13 -7.16 -8.34
N LYS A 90 12.87 -7.54 -9.39
CA LYS A 90 14.05 -8.42 -9.29
C LYS A 90 15.13 -7.86 -8.36
N ASP A 91 15.35 -6.54 -8.37
CA ASP A 91 16.39 -5.89 -7.58
C ASP A 91 15.94 -5.83 -6.11
N VAL A 92 14.63 -5.56 -5.88
CA VAL A 92 14.03 -5.64 -4.54
C VAL A 92 14.10 -7.06 -3.97
N ASN A 93 13.81 -8.08 -4.79
CA ASN A 93 13.89 -9.48 -4.38
C ASN A 93 15.31 -9.89 -3.98
N ALA A 94 16.34 -9.34 -4.64
CA ALA A 94 17.74 -9.63 -4.33
C ALA A 94 18.18 -9.11 -2.95
N LEU A 95 17.49 -8.09 -2.40
CA LEU A 95 17.73 -7.58 -1.05
C LEU A 95 17.29 -8.57 0.05
N GLY A 96 16.37 -9.49 -0.28
CA GLY A 96 15.83 -10.47 0.66
C GLY A 96 15.03 -9.84 1.81
N TYR A 97 14.54 -8.60 1.65
CA TYR A 97 13.82 -7.83 2.68
C TYR A 97 12.43 -8.39 3.00
N TYR A 98 11.74 -8.92 2.00
CA TYR A 98 10.34 -9.34 2.09
C TYR A 98 10.24 -10.88 2.03
N PRO A 99 9.28 -11.48 2.76
CA PRO A 99 9.14 -12.94 2.80
C PRO A 99 8.63 -13.52 1.48
N SER A 100 7.82 -12.75 0.75
CA SER A 100 7.28 -13.12 -0.56
C SER A 100 7.98 -12.30 -1.64
N LYS A 101 8.39 -12.97 -2.70
CA LYS A 101 8.94 -12.31 -3.88
C LYS A 101 7.82 -11.63 -4.66
N VAL A 102 8.16 -10.51 -5.29
CA VAL A 102 7.31 -9.84 -6.29
C VAL A 102 7.73 -10.25 -7.69
N GLU A 103 6.87 -9.99 -8.69
CA GLU A 103 7.21 -10.27 -10.09
C GLU A 103 8.50 -9.54 -10.50
N PRO A 104 9.45 -10.21 -11.19
CA PRO A 104 10.77 -9.65 -11.49
C PRO A 104 10.73 -8.31 -12.25
N ASP A 105 9.74 -8.13 -13.12
CA ASP A 105 9.53 -6.95 -13.98
C ASP A 105 8.56 -5.93 -13.40
N SER A 106 8.01 -6.18 -12.21
CA SER A 106 7.16 -5.20 -11.51
C SER A 106 7.96 -3.97 -11.09
N VAL A 107 7.26 -2.85 -10.91
CA VAL A 107 7.86 -1.60 -10.43
C VAL A 107 7.60 -1.46 -8.94
N ALA A 108 8.66 -1.12 -8.20
CA ALA A 108 8.54 -0.63 -6.83
C ALA A 108 9.13 0.79 -6.75
N VAL A 109 8.46 1.66 -5.99
CA VAL A 109 9.04 2.93 -5.59
C VAL A 109 9.93 2.65 -4.38
N GLN A 110 11.22 2.97 -4.47
CA GLN A 110 12.20 2.83 -3.39
C GLN A 110 12.47 4.19 -2.75
N GLY A 111 12.50 4.21 -1.41
CA GLY A 111 13.09 5.30 -0.63
C GLY A 111 14.38 4.84 0.04
N ASP A 112 15.48 5.57 -0.17
CA ASP A 112 16.76 5.28 0.48
C ASP A 112 16.78 5.85 1.89
N LEU A 113 17.04 4.98 2.88
CA LEU A 113 17.17 5.41 4.27
C LEU A 113 18.52 6.11 4.46
N PRO A 114 18.59 7.19 5.24
CA PRO A 114 19.85 7.89 5.50
C PRO A 114 20.86 6.98 6.22
N ASP A 115 20.35 6.11 7.09
CA ASP A 115 21.10 5.09 7.81
C ASP A 115 20.29 3.79 7.83
N ALA A 116 20.99 2.66 7.90
CA ALA A 116 20.34 1.37 8.07
C ALA A 116 19.52 1.34 9.38
N VAL A 117 18.40 0.63 9.37
CA VAL A 117 17.62 0.38 10.59
C VAL A 117 18.53 -0.35 11.60
N ALA A 118 18.75 0.26 12.77
CA ALA A 118 19.56 -0.35 13.83
C ALA A 118 18.78 -1.42 14.60
N GLU A 119 19.50 -2.30 15.31
CA GLU A 119 18.89 -3.34 16.13
C GLU A 119 17.96 -2.74 17.20
N GLY A 120 16.75 -3.31 17.33
CA GLY A 120 15.72 -2.82 18.26
C GLY A 120 15.17 -1.43 17.92
N LYS A 121 15.49 -0.86 16.75
CA LYS A 121 14.94 0.41 16.27
C LYS A 121 13.93 0.19 15.15
N SER A 122 13.12 1.20 14.91
CA SER A 122 12.18 1.25 13.81
C SER A 122 12.31 2.56 13.05
N LYS A 123 11.82 2.59 11.82
CA LYS A 123 11.55 3.82 11.08
C LYS A 123 10.11 3.87 10.61
N ARG A 124 9.41 4.97 10.85
CA ARG A 124 8.05 5.20 10.30
C ARG A 124 8.15 6.00 9.01
N ILE A 125 7.59 5.45 7.93
CA ILE A 125 7.68 6.05 6.60
C ILE A 125 6.29 6.42 6.13
N ARG A 126 6.14 7.63 5.59
CA ARG A 126 4.98 8.04 4.78
C ARG A 126 5.32 7.94 3.31
N VAL A 127 4.44 7.34 2.54
CA VAL A 127 4.48 7.31 1.08
C VAL A 127 3.39 8.22 0.55
N GLU A 128 3.72 9.00 -0.47
CA GLU A 128 2.78 9.80 -1.26
C GLU A 128 3.02 9.54 -2.74
N GLU A 129 1.98 9.08 -3.43
CA GLU A 129 2.05 8.64 -4.82
C GLU A 129 0.84 9.13 -5.60
N THR A 130 1.01 9.36 -6.90
CA THR A 130 -0.10 9.53 -7.85
C THR A 130 -0.09 8.36 -8.82
N TYR A 131 -1.20 7.64 -8.93
CA TYR A 131 -1.34 6.50 -9.83
C TYR A 131 -2.29 6.84 -10.97
N THR A 132 -1.97 6.36 -12.17
CA THR A 132 -2.88 6.27 -13.32
C THR A 132 -3.31 4.81 -13.48
N ASP A 133 -4.62 4.53 -13.46
CA ASP A 133 -5.18 3.18 -13.59
C ASP A 133 -6.42 3.20 -14.50
N PRO A 134 -6.23 3.07 -15.82
CA PRO A 134 -7.33 3.17 -16.79
C PRO A 134 -8.27 1.95 -16.77
N VAL A 135 -7.91 0.86 -16.09
CA VAL A 135 -8.74 -0.34 -15.96
C VAL A 135 -9.62 -0.24 -14.73
N GLY A 136 -9.03 0.15 -13.61
CA GLY A 136 -9.70 0.25 -12.32
C GLY A 136 -10.47 1.57 -12.13
N TYR A 137 -10.16 2.62 -12.87
CA TYR A 137 -10.82 3.92 -12.70
C TYR A 137 -11.30 4.49 -14.02
N THR A 138 -12.61 4.52 -14.25
CA THR A 138 -13.21 4.81 -15.55
C THR A 138 -14.44 5.73 -15.44
N MET A 139 -14.91 6.19 -16.60
CA MET A 139 -16.22 6.81 -16.78
C MET A 139 -17.14 5.83 -17.52
N GLU A 140 -18.28 5.51 -16.94
CA GLU A 140 -19.32 4.64 -17.54
C GLU A 140 -20.65 5.40 -17.54
N ASN A 141 -21.20 5.73 -18.71
CA ASN A 141 -22.51 6.41 -18.85
C ASN A 141 -22.67 7.71 -18.04
N GLY A 142 -21.59 8.49 -17.89
CA GLY A 142 -21.59 9.73 -17.10
C GLY A 142 -21.33 9.53 -15.61
N ASP A 143 -21.24 8.28 -15.14
CA ASP A 143 -20.82 7.95 -13.79
C ASP A 143 -19.32 7.66 -13.75
N LEU A 144 -18.69 8.11 -12.69
CA LEU A 144 -17.37 7.65 -12.28
C LEU A 144 -17.50 6.25 -11.72
N VAL A 145 -16.64 5.33 -12.17
CA VAL A 145 -16.55 3.97 -11.65
C VAL A 145 -15.13 3.69 -11.18
N TRP A 146 -14.97 3.30 -9.92
CA TRP A 146 -13.69 2.93 -9.34
C TRP A 146 -13.75 1.51 -8.76
N LYS A 147 -12.93 0.61 -9.29
CA LYS A 147 -12.83 -0.79 -8.92
C LYS A 147 -11.39 -1.08 -8.46
N ARG A 148 -11.23 -1.55 -7.22
CA ARG A 148 -9.90 -1.91 -6.67
C ARG A 148 -10.03 -2.90 -5.52
N THR A 149 -9.01 -3.74 -5.34
CA THR A 149 -8.91 -4.57 -4.13
C THR A 149 -8.24 -3.81 -2.98
N LEU A 150 -8.77 -3.90 -1.76
CA LEU A 150 -8.20 -3.25 -0.57
C LEU A 150 -7.76 -4.32 0.43
N GLY A 151 -6.44 -4.51 0.55
CA GLY A 151 -5.85 -5.57 1.38
C GLY A 151 -5.46 -5.14 2.79
N ARG A 152 -5.46 -3.84 3.10
CA ARG A 152 -5.11 -3.33 4.43
C ARG A 152 -6.34 -3.25 5.34
N PRO A 153 -6.16 -3.31 6.68
CA PRO A 153 -7.27 -3.30 7.62
C PRO A 153 -8.13 -2.04 7.51
N LEU A 154 -7.50 -0.91 7.24
CA LEU A 154 -8.18 0.39 7.19
C LEU A 154 -7.83 1.12 5.89
N ASN A 155 -8.87 1.47 5.13
CA ASN A 155 -8.72 2.19 3.87
C ASN A 155 -9.72 3.33 3.78
N TYR A 156 -9.32 4.43 3.15
CA TYR A 156 -10.19 5.58 2.89
C TYR A 156 -10.20 5.89 1.40
N VAL A 157 -11.37 6.10 0.83
CA VAL A 157 -11.52 6.57 -0.54
C VAL A 157 -12.32 7.86 -0.53
N THR A 158 -11.71 8.94 -0.98
CA THR A 158 -12.34 10.26 -1.10
C THR A 158 -12.69 10.51 -2.56
N LEU A 159 -13.96 10.80 -2.85
CA LEU A 159 -14.44 11.13 -4.19
C LEU A 159 -13.90 12.49 -4.64
N PRO A 160 -13.87 12.77 -5.95
CA PRO A 160 -13.45 14.08 -6.44
C PRO A 160 -14.45 15.16 -6.02
N ALA A 161 -13.99 16.41 -5.97
CA ALA A 161 -14.86 17.53 -5.62
C ALA A 161 -16.06 17.63 -6.58
N GLY A 162 -17.25 17.87 -6.03
CA GLY A 162 -18.49 17.97 -6.82
C GLY A 162 -19.14 16.64 -7.18
N TRP A 163 -18.62 15.49 -6.74
CA TRP A 163 -19.23 14.18 -6.98
C TRP A 163 -20.00 13.69 -5.75
N MET A 164 -21.08 12.95 -6.00
CA MET A 164 -21.89 12.26 -4.99
C MET A 164 -21.80 10.75 -5.17
N LEU A 165 -21.77 10.01 -4.07
CA LEU A 165 -21.79 8.55 -4.10
C LEU A 165 -23.17 8.05 -4.57
N THR A 166 -23.19 7.15 -5.55
CA THR A 166 -24.43 6.50 -6.02
C THR A 166 -24.47 5.02 -5.67
N SER A 167 -23.32 4.34 -5.58
CA SER A 167 -23.25 2.94 -5.19
C SER A 167 -21.89 2.59 -4.57
N VAL A 168 -21.92 1.68 -3.60
CA VAL A 168 -20.74 0.99 -3.07
C VAL A 168 -21.13 -0.45 -2.75
N ASN A 169 -20.31 -1.42 -3.17
CA ASN A 169 -20.62 -2.85 -3.02
C ASN A 169 -20.12 -3.46 -1.69
N VAL A 170 -19.28 -2.75 -0.95
CA VAL A 170 -18.72 -3.18 0.34
C VAL A 170 -19.15 -2.20 1.44
N PRO A 171 -19.57 -2.67 2.64
CA PRO A 171 -19.93 -1.79 3.75
C PRO A 171 -18.82 -0.77 4.06
N ALA A 172 -19.21 0.50 4.10
CA ALA A 172 -18.32 1.62 4.40
C ALA A 172 -19.03 2.64 5.29
N THR A 173 -18.27 3.30 6.16
CA THR A 173 -18.75 4.52 6.82
C THR A 173 -18.60 5.70 5.85
N ILE A 174 -19.68 6.40 5.59
CA ILE A 174 -19.70 7.58 4.70
C ILE A 174 -19.62 8.83 5.57
N SER A 175 -18.69 9.72 5.25
CA SER A 175 -18.59 11.04 5.88
C SER A 175 -18.20 12.08 4.83
N LEU A 176 -18.06 13.33 5.26
CA LEU A 176 -17.35 14.34 4.49
C LEU A 176 -15.89 14.46 4.98
N ASP A 177 -15.00 14.91 4.12
CA ASP A 177 -13.70 15.45 4.52
C ASP A 177 -13.78 16.96 4.81
N ASP A 178 -12.65 17.56 5.16
CA ASP A 178 -12.57 18.97 5.55
C ASP A 178 -12.88 19.91 4.37
N GLU A 179 -12.79 19.41 3.13
CA GLU A 179 -13.19 20.10 1.91
C GLU A 179 -14.63 19.80 1.46
N GLY A 180 -15.41 19.06 2.26
CA GLY A 180 -16.80 18.70 1.96
C GLY A 180 -16.95 17.65 0.86
N ARG A 181 -15.90 16.90 0.52
CA ARG A 181 -15.95 15.76 -0.42
C ARG A 181 -16.42 14.51 0.30
N VAL A 182 -17.13 13.64 -0.42
CA VAL A 182 -17.58 12.35 0.11
C VAL A 182 -16.36 11.45 0.35
N LYS A 183 -16.22 10.99 1.59
CA LYS A 183 -15.16 10.09 2.05
C LYS A 183 -15.79 8.78 2.52
N LEU A 184 -15.28 7.67 2.00
CA LEU A 184 -15.67 6.31 2.38
C LEU A 184 -14.56 5.70 3.22
N ARG A 185 -14.89 5.22 4.42
CA ARG A 185 -13.99 4.46 5.29
C ARG A 185 -14.35 2.99 5.27
N PHE A 186 -13.41 2.15 4.86
CA PHE A 186 -13.54 0.69 4.81
C PHE A 186 -12.73 0.06 5.94
N VAL A 187 -13.37 -0.81 6.71
CA VAL A 187 -12.73 -1.65 7.72
C VAL A 187 -12.78 -3.09 7.24
N ASN A 188 -11.61 -3.72 7.04
CA ASN A 188 -11.50 -5.11 6.65
C ASN A 188 -10.98 -5.94 7.83
N THR A 189 -11.86 -6.70 8.48
CA THR A 189 -11.49 -7.57 9.63
C THR A 189 -10.98 -8.95 9.21
N ARG A 190 -11.01 -9.26 7.91
CA ARG A 190 -10.65 -10.58 7.35
C ARG A 190 -9.17 -10.63 6.94
N ASN A 191 -8.62 -11.81 6.74
CA ASN A 191 -7.24 -11.99 6.25
C ASN A 191 -7.10 -11.93 4.71
N ASP A 192 -8.20 -11.67 3.99
CA ASP A 192 -8.24 -11.51 2.54
C ASP A 192 -8.38 -10.02 2.14
N GLU A 193 -8.60 -9.75 0.84
CA GLU A 193 -8.81 -8.41 0.31
C GLU A 193 -10.31 -8.09 0.13
N LEU A 194 -10.69 -6.82 0.27
CA LEU A 194 -12.01 -6.34 -0.15
C LEU A 194 -11.98 -6.02 -1.64
N SER A 195 -12.82 -6.66 -2.47
CA SER A 195 -13.02 -6.22 -3.87
C SER A 195 -14.04 -5.08 -3.92
N VAL A 196 -13.56 -3.84 -3.91
CA VAL A 196 -14.40 -2.64 -3.85
C VAL A 196 -14.74 -2.14 -5.25
N ALA A 197 -16.01 -1.83 -5.46
CA ALA A 197 -16.55 -1.10 -6.58
C ALA A 197 -17.36 0.09 -6.04
N ILE A 198 -16.96 1.30 -6.43
CA ILE A 198 -17.62 2.56 -6.13
C ILE A 198 -18.15 3.13 -7.43
N LYS A 199 -19.40 3.61 -7.39
CA LYS A 199 -19.97 4.46 -8.44
C LYS A 199 -20.34 5.80 -7.87
N ALA A 200 -20.07 6.85 -8.63
CA ALA A 200 -20.41 8.21 -8.25
C ALA A 200 -20.91 9.00 -9.45
N HIS A 201 -21.80 9.96 -9.20
CA HIS A 201 -22.31 10.87 -10.22
C HIS A 201 -21.89 12.29 -9.90
N LYS A 202 -21.69 13.12 -10.93
CA LYS A 202 -21.39 14.53 -10.74
C LYS A 202 -22.65 15.25 -10.25
N ARG A 203 -22.57 16.01 -9.16
CA ARG A 203 -23.72 16.78 -8.67
C ARG A 203 -24.13 17.81 -9.72
N SER A 204 -25.42 17.87 -10.00
CA SER A 204 -26.02 19.00 -10.71
C SER A 204 -25.82 20.27 -9.88
N LYS A 205 -25.51 21.39 -10.54
CA LYS A 205 -25.44 22.70 -9.88
C LYS A 205 -26.81 23.15 -9.40
#